data_AF-A0A534KEK6-F1
#
_entry.id   AF-A0A534KEK6-F1
#
_cell.length_a   1.000
_cell.length_b   1.000
_cell.length_c   1.000
_cell.angle_alpha   90.00
_cell.angle_beta   90.00
_cell.angle_gamma   90.00
#
_symmetry.space_group_name_H-M   'P 1'
#
loop_
_entity.id
_entity.type
_entity.pdbx_description
1 polymer ?
#
loop_
_entity_poly.entity_id
_entity_poly.type
_entity_poly.pdbx_seq_one_letter_code
_entity_poly.pdbx_strand_id
1 'polypeptide(L)'
;MGGTVTKGNRLQVMARKELEKQGYVVHTAVRSVQRRGPIWISQSTDIFNAFDLIATRIDPPQPLRFVQVTTVSHVSERIRKVDPIPINPGLASVEIWAYVGGRKRLDRRYKNRRAWLPRNYFQIYLKDHNWEPDRRDRVAVGENQLGGEAWLERDRAVEPLPAVIRLSRNKAAKA
;
A
#
# COMPACT_ATOMS: atom_id res chain seq x y z
N MET A 1 24.32 10.74 7.17
CA MET A 1 23.05 10.25 7.77
C MET A 1 21.83 11.08 7.31
N GLY A 2 21.61 11.29 6.00
CA GLY A 2 20.51 12.16 5.49
C GLY A 2 19.36 11.43 4.76
N GLY A 3 19.40 10.10 4.66
CA GLY A 3 18.51 9.36 3.75
C GLY A 3 17.18 8.89 4.34
N THR A 4 17.11 8.64 5.66
CA THR A 4 15.93 8.01 6.28
C THR A 4 14.81 9.02 6.55
N VAL A 5 15.17 10.23 7.02
CA VAL A 5 14.21 11.30 7.34
C VAL A 5 13.50 11.82 6.09
N THR A 6 14.24 12.01 4.99
CA THR A 6 13.68 12.45 3.70
C THR A 6 12.73 11.40 3.10
N LYS A 7 13.04 10.11 3.27
CA LYS A 7 12.18 9.01 2.81
C LYS A 7 10.90 8.90 3.65
N GLY A 8 11.02 8.96 4.98
CA GLY A 8 9.86 8.94 5.89
C GLY A 8 8.90 10.10 5.60
N ASN A 9 9.44 11.31 5.47
CA ASN A 9 8.66 12.49 5.12
C ASN A 9 7.97 12.35 3.76
N ARG A 10 8.64 11.75 2.76
CA ARG A 10 8.02 11.48 1.45
C ARG A 10 6.87 10.49 1.55
N LEU A 11 6.98 9.42 2.32
CA LEU A 11 5.90 8.44 2.47
C LEU A 11 4.67 9.08 3.15
N GLN A 12 4.88 9.87 4.20
CA GLN A 12 3.82 10.60 4.87
C GLN A 12 3.11 11.58 3.92
N VAL A 13 3.87 12.34 3.12
CA VAL A 13 3.30 13.23 2.10
C VAL A 13 2.49 12.47 1.05
N MET A 14 2.93 11.29 0.63
CA MET A 14 2.17 10.45 -0.31
C MET A 14 0.88 9.91 0.31
N ALA A 15 0.95 9.35 1.53
CA ALA A 15 -0.23 8.87 2.24
C ALA A 15 -1.25 9.99 2.46
N ARG A 16 -0.79 11.17 2.88
CA ARG A 16 -1.60 12.38 3.00
C ARG A 16 -2.34 12.71 1.71
N LYS A 17 -1.65 12.76 0.58
CA LYS A 17 -2.29 13.06 -0.72
C LYS A 17 -3.36 12.04 -1.10
N GLU A 18 -3.12 10.75 -0.82
CA GLU A 18 -4.12 9.72 -1.13
C GLU A 18 -5.35 9.79 -0.20
N LEU A 19 -5.18 10.21 1.06
CA LEU A 19 -6.29 10.49 1.98
C LEU A 19 -7.06 11.76 1.55
N GLU A 20 -6.36 12.83 1.15
CA GLU A 20 -6.96 14.06 0.64
C GLU A 20 -7.81 13.81 -0.62
N LYS A 21 -7.33 12.97 -1.55
CA LYS A 21 -8.10 12.56 -2.74
C LYS A 21 -9.39 11.81 -2.39
N GLN A 22 -9.44 11.14 -1.24
CA GLN A 22 -10.62 10.46 -0.74
C GLN A 22 -11.58 11.42 -0.01
N GLY A 23 -11.31 12.72 0.00
CA GLY A 23 -12.14 13.74 0.63
C GLY A 23 -11.86 13.97 2.12
N TYR A 24 -10.75 13.47 2.64
CA TYR A 24 -10.36 13.72 4.04
C TYR A 24 -9.56 15.01 4.18
N VAL A 25 -9.80 15.74 5.27
CA VAL A 25 -8.87 16.73 5.81
C VAL A 25 -7.83 15.98 6.65
N VAL A 26 -6.55 16.17 6.38
CA VAL A 26 -5.47 15.41 7.04
C VAL A 26 -4.62 16.32 7.92
N HIS A 27 -4.48 15.93 9.17
CA HIS A 27 -3.66 16.59 10.18
C HIS A 27 -2.38 15.77 10.40
N THR A 28 -1.23 16.41 10.19
CA THR A 28 0.09 15.83 10.47
C THR A 28 0.58 16.28 11.84
N ALA A 29 1.28 15.40 12.55
CA ALA A 29 1.93 15.78 13.78
C ALA A 29 3.06 16.82 13.52
N VAL A 30 3.04 17.94 14.24
CA VAL A 30 4.02 19.03 14.08
C VAL A 30 5.24 18.72 14.93
N ARG A 31 6.41 18.58 14.28
CA ARG A 31 7.68 18.31 14.94
C ARG A 31 8.01 19.38 15.98
N SER A 32 8.39 18.96 17.17
CA SER A 32 9.01 19.86 18.14
C SER A 32 10.51 19.93 17.90
N VAL A 33 11.09 21.11 18.12
CA VAL A 33 12.54 21.31 18.05
C VAL A 33 13.03 21.58 19.47
N GLN A 34 13.91 20.73 19.97
CA GLN A 34 14.51 20.86 21.28
C GLN A 34 16.01 21.13 21.17
N ARG A 35 16.52 22.04 21.98
CA ARG A 35 17.95 22.32 22.07
C ARG A 35 18.60 21.37 23.07
N ARG A 36 19.59 20.59 22.64
CA ARG A 36 20.43 19.73 23.50
C ARG A 36 21.87 20.24 23.44
N GLY A 37 22.20 21.15 24.36
CA GLY A 37 23.50 21.85 24.35
C GLY A 37 23.62 22.83 23.16
N PRO A 38 24.70 22.79 22.36
CA PRO A 38 24.85 23.64 21.18
C PRO A 38 24.09 23.13 19.94
N ILE A 39 23.46 21.95 20.02
CA ILE A 39 22.84 21.26 18.88
C ILE A 39 21.32 21.35 18.97
N TRP A 40 20.68 21.72 17.86
CA TRP A 40 19.22 21.61 17.70
C TRP A 40 18.84 20.21 17.25
N ILE A 41 17.94 19.56 17.98
CA ILE A 41 17.43 18.22 17.67
C ILE A 41 15.95 18.37 17.33
N SER A 42 15.56 18.01 16.10
CA SER A 42 14.15 17.85 15.77
C SER A 42 13.65 16.54 16.36
N GLN A 43 12.70 16.60 17.28
CA GLN A 43 11.94 15.44 17.69
C GLN A 43 10.71 15.33 16.80
N SER A 44 10.55 14.15 16.18
CA SER A 44 9.29 13.83 15.49
C SER A 44 8.31 13.47 16.60
N THR A 45 7.37 14.36 16.87
CA THR A 45 6.30 14.13 17.83
C THR A 45 5.19 13.42 17.09
N ASP A 46 5.18 12.09 17.11
CA ASP A 46 4.04 11.33 16.58
C ASP A 46 2.81 11.59 17.48
N ILE A 47 1.62 11.63 16.90
CA ILE A 47 0.37 11.75 17.66
C ILE A 47 0.24 10.50 18.54
N PHE A 48 0.00 10.71 19.84
CA PHE A 48 0.05 9.65 20.86
C PHE A 48 1.36 8.84 20.85
N ASN A 49 2.45 9.40 20.32
CA ASN A 49 3.73 8.72 20.12
C ASN A 49 3.64 7.46 19.22
N ALA A 50 2.63 7.39 18.36
CA ALA A 50 2.34 6.19 17.57
C ALA A 50 1.73 6.42 16.18
N PHE A 51 1.17 7.59 15.90
CA PHE A 51 0.53 7.91 14.62
C PHE A 51 1.20 9.10 13.93
N ASP A 52 1.37 9.00 12.62
CA ASP A 52 1.90 10.09 11.80
C ASP A 52 0.80 11.09 11.40
N LEU A 53 -0.39 10.58 11.09
CA LEU A 53 -1.49 11.32 10.49
C LEU A 53 -2.81 11.03 11.21
N ILE A 54 -3.64 12.05 11.34
CA ILE A 54 -5.10 11.92 11.59
C ILE A 54 -5.81 12.39 10.34
N ALA A 55 -6.74 11.60 9.81
CA ALA A 55 -7.60 11.99 8.70
C ALA A 55 -9.06 12.09 9.17
N THR A 56 -9.71 13.21 8.88
CA THR A 56 -11.09 13.49 9.29
C THR A 56 -11.95 13.86 8.09
N ARG A 57 -13.21 13.43 8.10
CA ARG A 57 -14.24 13.87 7.17
C ARG A 57 -15.61 13.84 7.85
N ILE A 58 -16.56 14.59 7.29
CA ILE A 58 -17.94 14.64 7.79
C ILE A 58 -18.70 13.40 7.33
N ASP A 59 -18.56 13.03 6.05
CA ASP A 59 -19.36 11.99 5.44
C ASP A 59 -18.87 10.57 5.82
N PRO A 60 -19.79 9.60 6.03
CA PRO A 60 -19.46 8.19 6.26
C PRO A 60 -18.68 7.56 5.07
N PRO A 61 -18.10 6.35 5.20
CA PRO A 61 -18.19 5.39 6.32
C PRO A 61 -17.26 5.59 7.53
N GLN A 62 -16.15 6.31 7.40
CA GLN A 62 -15.14 6.46 8.46
C GLN A 62 -14.87 7.95 8.66
N PRO A 63 -15.46 8.59 9.67
CA PRO A 63 -15.30 10.03 9.86
C PRO A 63 -13.93 10.39 10.45
N LEU A 64 -13.25 9.45 11.10
CA LEU A 64 -11.95 9.65 11.73
C LEU A 64 -11.04 8.42 11.51
N ARG A 65 -9.80 8.65 11.09
CA ARG A 65 -8.79 7.61 10.83
C ARG A 65 -7.47 8.01 11.47
N PHE A 66 -6.91 7.12 12.29
CA PHE A 66 -5.57 7.24 12.84
C PHE A 66 -4.61 6.41 12.01
N VAL A 67 -3.65 7.07 11.37
CA VAL A 67 -2.81 6.43 10.35
C VAL A 67 -1.33 6.51 10.75
N GLN A 68 -0.70 5.35 10.86
CA GLN A 68 0.75 5.23 10.96
C GLN A 68 1.33 4.78 9.62
N VAL A 69 2.23 5.59 9.06
CA VAL A 69 2.87 5.33 7.77
C VAL A 69 4.19 4.60 7.99
N THR A 70 4.45 3.60 7.16
CA THR A 70 5.68 2.80 7.28
C THR A 70 6.03 2.11 5.96
N THR A 71 7.12 1.33 5.94
CA THR A 71 7.42 0.36 4.89
C THR A 71 7.08 -1.05 5.38
N VAL A 72 6.87 -1.98 4.44
CA VAL A 72 6.50 -3.38 4.75
C VAL A 72 7.43 -4.04 5.79
N SER A 73 8.71 -3.69 5.79
CA SER A 73 9.72 -4.22 6.71
C SER A 73 9.49 -3.87 8.19
N HIS A 74 8.69 -2.83 8.50
CA HIS A 74 8.52 -2.33 9.86
C HIS A 74 7.09 -2.45 10.38
N VAL A 75 6.22 -3.22 9.71
CA VAL A 75 4.81 -3.36 10.10
C VAL A 75 4.68 -3.91 11.51
N SER A 76 5.36 -5.01 11.85
CA SER A 76 5.28 -5.63 13.17
C SER A 76 5.76 -4.71 14.30
N GLU A 77 6.77 -3.88 14.05
CA GLU A 77 7.23 -2.87 15.00
C GLU A 77 6.16 -1.80 15.22
N ARG A 78 5.46 -1.38 14.16
CA ARG A 78 4.39 -0.37 14.24
C ARG A 78 3.12 -0.92 14.90
N ILE A 79 2.77 -2.19 14.66
CA ILE A 79 1.66 -2.85 15.37
C ILE A 79 1.89 -2.77 16.88
N ARG A 80 3.08 -3.10 17.37
CA ARG A 80 3.38 -3.03 18.82
C ARG A 80 3.23 -1.64 19.45
N LYS A 81 3.37 -0.57 18.65
CA LYS A 81 3.20 0.81 19.13
C LYS A 81 1.73 1.25 19.10
N VAL A 82 1.02 0.87 18.04
CA VAL A 82 -0.31 1.34 17.72
C VAL A 82 -1.40 0.51 18.42
N ASP A 83 -1.20 -0.81 18.52
CA ASP A 83 -2.18 -1.75 19.05
C ASP A 83 -2.63 -1.45 20.49
N PRO A 84 -1.75 -1.06 21.43
CA PRO A 84 -2.17 -0.75 22.80
C PRO A 84 -3.04 0.51 22.94
N ILE A 85 -3.17 1.33 21.89
CA ILE A 85 -3.89 2.60 21.99
C ILE A 85 -5.41 2.34 22.00
N PRO A 86 -6.13 2.77 23.05
CA PRO A 86 -7.56 2.53 23.20
C PRO A 86 -8.35 3.52 22.34
N ILE A 87 -8.67 3.11 21.11
CA ILE A 87 -9.52 3.86 20.19
C ILE A 87 -10.83 3.09 20.03
N ASN A 88 -11.96 3.79 20.12
CA ASN A 88 -13.28 3.20 19.91
C ASN A 88 -13.49 2.94 18.41
N PRO A 89 -13.61 1.66 17.97
CA PRO A 89 -13.75 1.32 16.56
C PRO A 89 -15.07 1.84 15.95
N GLY A 90 -16.09 2.13 16.78
CA GLY A 90 -17.33 2.77 16.32
C GLY A 90 -17.18 4.25 15.97
N LEU A 91 -16.06 4.89 16.35
CA LEU A 91 -15.81 6.32 16.08
C LEU A 91 -14.64 6.54 15.11
N ALA A 92 -13.63 5.67 15.16
CA ALA A 92 -12.43 5.84 14.35
C ALA A 92 -11.77 4.53 13.98
N SER A 93 -11.17 4.49 12.80
CA SER A 93 -10.30 3.38 12.39
C SER A 93 -8.86 3.63 12.86
N VAL A 94 -8.15 2.53 13.09
CA VAL A 94 -6.72 2.53 13.42
C VAL A 94 -5.98 1.74 12.35
N GLU A 95 -5.03 2.38 11.69
CA GLU A 95 -4.49 1.89 10.43
C GLU A 95 -2.97 2.01 10.36
N ILE A 96 -2.34 1.00 9.74
CA ILE A 96 -0.94 1.06 9.34
C ILE A 96 -0.87 1.02 7.82
N TRP A 97 -0.36 2.09 7.23
CA TRP A 97 -0.17 2.22 5.79
C TRP A 97 1.26 1.81 5.42
N ALA A 98 1.44 0.57 5.01
CA ALA A 98 2.73 0.02 4.64
C ALA A 98 3.00 0.17 3.14
N TYR A 99 3.97 0.99 2.78
CA TYR A 99 4.32 1.21 1.38
C TYR A 99 5.05 -0.01 0.79
N VAL A 100 4.47 -0.63 -0.24
CA VAL A 100 4.98 -1.82 -0.94
C VAL A 100 5.73 -1.45 -2.24
N GLY A 101 6.45 -0.32 -2.24
CA GLY A 101 7.00 0.29 -3.45
C GLY A 101 7.90 -0.55 -4.37
N GLY A 102 8.44 0.11 -5.42
CA GLY A 102 9.59 -0.36 -6.20
C GLY A 102 9.42 -0.28 -7.72
N ARG A 103 10.51 -0.59 -8.44
CA ARG A 103 10.45 -0.89 -9.90
C ARG A 103 9.57 -2.11 -10.12
N LYS A 104 8.83 -2.13 -11.24
CA LYS A 104 8.07 -3.29 -11.69
C LYS A 104 8.98 -4.53 -11.58
N ARG A 105 8.53 -5.56 -10.85
CA ARG A 105 9.26 -6.83 -10.74
C ARG A 105 8.57 -7.84 -11.62
N LEU A 106 9.35 -8.51 -12.46
CA LEU A 106 8.84 -9.65 -13.22
C LEU A 106 8.40 -10.74 -12.25
N ASP A 107 7.17 -11.19 -12.39
CA ASP A 107 6.69 -12.36 -11.68
C ASP A 107 7.39 -13.59 -12.26
N ARG A 108 8.29 -14.16 -11.45
CA ARG A 108 9.10 -15.33 -11.84
C ARG A 108 8.31 -16.63 -11.82
N ARG A 109 7.05 -16.63 -11.33
CA ARG A 109 6.19 -17.82 -11.34
C ARG A 109 5.80 -18.23 -12.76
N TYR A 110 5.73 -17.27 -13.68
CA TYR A 110 5.40 -17.53 -15.08
C TYR A 110 6.67 -17.58 -15.92
N LYS A 111 7.13 -18.79 -16.28
CA LYS A 111 8.29 -18.97 -17.18
C LYS A 111 8.00 -18.50 -18.62
N ASN A 112 6.75 -18.58 -19.06
CA ASN A 112 6.36 -18.33 -20.47
C ASN A 112 5.61 -17.00 -20.67
N ARG A 113 5.36 -16.22 -19.61
CA ARG A 113 4.63 -14.94 -19.70
C ARG A 113 5.32 -13.89 -18.86
N ARG A 114 5.54 -12.70 -19.42
CA ARG A 114 6.05 -11.54 -18.68
C ARG A 114 4.91 -10.89 -17.90
N ALA A 115 4.52 -11.48 -16.78
CA ALA A 115 3.61 -10.85 -15.83
C ALA A 115 4.42 -9.94 -14.90
N TRP A 116 3.98 -8.70 -14.68
CA TRP A 116 4.65 -7.76 -13.79
C TRP A 116 3.83 -7.60 -12.52
N LEU A 117 4.46 -7.76 -11.36
CA LEU A 117 3.78 -7.50 -10.09
C LEU A 117 3.54 -5.99 -9.96
N PRO A 118 2.30 -5.56 -9.69
CA PRO A 118 2.04 -4.17 -9.36
C PRO A 118 2.80 -3.87 -8.07
N ARG A 119 3.72 -2.92 -8.17
CA ARG A 119 4.43 -2.31 -7.06
C ARG A 119 4.18 -0.82 -7.21
N ASN A 120 4.11 -0.09 -6.09
CA ASN A 120 3.62 1.30 -5.96
C ASN A 120 2.18 1.39 -5.40
N TYR A 121 1.96 0.78 -4.24
CA TYR A 121 0.74 0.90 -3.47
C TYR A 121 1.06 0.89 -1.96
N PHE A 122 0.13 1.37 -1.14
CA PHE A 122 0.08 1.11 0.29
C PHE A 122 -0.78 -0.12 0.54
N GLN A 123 -0.24 -1.08 1.30
CA GLN A 123 -1.05 -2.09 1.96
C GLN A 123 -1.52 -1.49 3.29
N ILE A 124 -2.82 -1.37 3.48
CA ILE A 124 -3.41 -0.94 4.74
C ILE A 124 -3.61 -2.18 5.61
N TYR A 125 -3.23 -2.05 6.88
CA TYR A 125 -3.51 -3.02 7.93
C TYR A 125 -4.44 -2.34 8.92
N LEU A 126 -5.60 -2.94 9.17
CA LEU A 126 -6.63 -2.42 10.05
C LEU A 126 -6.60 -3.14 11.39
N LYS A 127 -6.72 -2.40 12.48
CA LYS A 127 -6.87 -2.98 13.82
C LYS A 127 -8.10 -3.89 13.91
N ASP A 128 -9.21 -3.47 13.28
CA ASP A 128 -10.47 -4.23 13.27
C ASP A 128 -10.37 -5.55 12.51
N HIS A 129 -9.38 -5.69 11.62
CA HIS A 129 -9.06 -6.92 10.91
C HIS A 129 -7.87 -7.67 11.56
N ASN A 130 -7.61 -7.44 12.85
CA ASN A 130 -6.51 -8.06 13.60
C ASN A 130 -5.14 -7.91 12.92
N TRP A 131 -4.92 -6.79 12.22
CA TRP A 131 -3.70 -6.52 11.47
C TRP A 131 -3.40 -7.55 10.36
N GLU A 132 -4.40 -8.27 9.86
CA GLU A 132 -4.24 -9.17 8.74
C GLU A 132 -4.28 -8.40 7.41
N PRO A 133 -3.39 -8.72 6.45
CA PRO A 133 -3.38 -8.04 5.16
C PRO A 133 -4.50 -8.53 4.25
N ASP A 134 -5.47 -7.68 3.92
CA ASP A 134 -6.45 -7.93 2.85
C ASP A 134 -5.97 -7.30 1.53
N ARG A 135 -6.20 -7.98 0.41
CA ARG A 135 -5.97 -7.44 -0.94
C ARG A 135 -6.88 -6.26 -1.27
N ARG A 136 -8.07 -6.19 -0.66
CA ARG A 136 -9.03 -5.09 -0.84
C ARG A 136 -8.55 -3.79 -0.19
N ASP A 137 -7.72 -3.91 0.85
CA ASP A 137 -7.18 -2.80 1.63
C ASP A 137 -5.93 -2.20 0.99
N ARG A 138 -5.88 -2.12 -0.35
CA ARG A 138 -4.74 -1.60 -1.11
C ARG A 138 -5.06 -0.27 -1.74
N VAL A 139 -4.21 0.73 -1.47
CA VAL A 139 -4.29 2.05 -2.09
C VAL A 139 -3.15 2.21 -3.09
N ALA A 140 -3.49 2.21 -4.38
CA ALA A 140 -2.53 2.51 -5.43
C ALA A 140 -2.01 3.96 -5.30
N VAL A 141 -0.72 4.17 -5.57
CA VAL A 141 -0.09 5.49 -5.49
C VAL A 141 0.24 5.98 -6.91
N GLY A 142 -0.23 7.18 -7.28
CA GLY A 142 0.03 7.80 -8.60
C GLY A 142 -1.17 7.83 -9.57
N GLU A 143 -1.04 8.57 -10.67
CA GLU A 143 -2.13 8.87 -11.63
C GLU A 143 -2.55 7.73 -12.55
N ASN A 144 -1.91 6.56 -12.49
CA ASN A 144 -2.40 5.39 -13.21
C ASN A 144 -3.58 4.76 -12.46
N GLN A 145 -4.73 5.44 -12.50
CA GLN A 145 -6.01 4.77 -12.54
C GLN A 145 -6.06 3.91 -13.81
N LEU A 146 -5.43 2.74 -13.78
CA LEU A 146 -5.97 1.63 -14.56
C LEU A 146 -7.23 1.22 -13.83
N GLY A 147 -8.35 1.51 -14.48
CA GLY A 147 -9.68 1.55 -13.90
C GLY A 147 -9.99 0.36 -13.00
N GLY A 148 -10.74 0.67 -11.94
CA GLY A 148 -11.59 -0.34 -11.32
C GLY A 148 -12.64 -0.75 -12.34
N GLU A 149 -12.34 -1.75 -13.17
CA GLU A 149 -13.24 -2.77 -13.69
C GLU A 149 -12.37 -3.97 -14.11
N ALA A 150 -12.92 -5.19 -14.00
CA ALA A 150 -12.27 -6.49 -14.25
C ALA A 150 -11.39 -7.09 -13.13
N TRP A 151 -11.96 -7.26 -11.93
CA TRP A 151 -11.68 -8.47 -11.14
C TRP A 151 -12.96 -9.24 -10.76
N LEU A 152 -14.03 -9.04 -11.54
CA LEU A 152 -15.16 -9.97 -11.55
C LEU A 152 -14.72 -11.26 -12.24
N GLU A 153 -14.84 -12.34 -11.47
CA GLU A 153 -15.00 -13.74 -11.88
C GLU A 153 -14.93 -14.01 -13.38
N ARG A 154 -13.86 -14.69 -13.80
CA ARG A 154 -13.95 -15.63 -14.92
C ARG A 154 -13.38 -16.99 -14.50
N ASP A 155 -14.05 -17.61 -13.53
CA ASP A 155 -14.11 -19.06 -13.39
C ASP A 155 -15.24 -19.63 -14.28
N ARG A 156 -15.23 -19.30 -15.57
CA ARG A 156 -16.08 -19.97 -16.55
C ARG A 156 -15.25 -20.60 -17.65
N ALA A 157 -15.14 -21.93 -17.51
CA ALA A 157 -15.04 -22.95 -18.54
C ALA A 157 -14.37 -22.53 -19.85
N VAL A 158 -13.12 -22.95 -20.04
CA VAL A 158 -12.57 -23.14 -21.38
C VAL A 158 -12.82 -24.60 -21.73
N GLU A 159 -13.83 -24.84 -22.56
CA GLU A 159 -14.00 -26.12 -23.26
C GLU A 159 -12.74 -26.44 -24.10
N PRO A 160 -12.37 -27.73 -24.24
CA PRO A 160 -11.22 -28.12 -25.03
C PRO A 160 -11.54 -28.02 -26.52
N LEU A 161 -10.96 -27.03 -27.22
CA LEU A 161 -10.99 -27.00 -28.68
C LEU A 161 -9.91 -27.92 -29.29
N PRO A 162 -10.22 -28.59 -30.42
CA PRO A 162 -9.60 -29.86 -30.81
C PRO A 162 -8.20 -29.73 -31.42
N ALA A 163 -7.44 -30.81 -31.29
CA ALA A 163 -6.12 -31.00 -31.88
C ALA A 163 -6.16 -30.81 -33.41
N VAL A 164 -5.49 -29.76 -33.91
CA VAL A 164 -5.19 -29.64 -35.34
C VAL A 164 -3.99 -30.51 -35.65
N ILE A 165 -4.28 -31.69 -36.21
CA ILE A 165 -3.31 -32.61 -36.81
C ILE A 165 -2.62 -31.88 -37.98
N ARG A 166 -1.33 -31.55 -37.83
CA ARG A 166 -0.50 -31.15 -38.98
C ARG A 166 -0.03 -32.42 -39.71
N LEU A 167 -0.71 -32.71 -40.82
CA LEU A 167 -0.30 -33.71 -41.80
C LEU A 167 1.08 -33.38 -42.37
N SER A 168 1.94 -34.40 -42.38
CA SER A 168 3.23 -34.43 -43.05
C SER A 168 3.10 -34.19 -44.55
N ARG A 169 4.04 -33.44 -45.15
CA ARG A 169 4.37 -33.59 -46.57
C ARG A 169 5.89 -33.64 -46.74
N ASN A 170 6.35 -34.85 -47.02
CA ASN A 170 7.69 -35.21 -47.48
C ASN A 170 7.86 -34.95 -48.99
N LYS A 171 9.14 -34.85 -49.41
CA LYS A 171 9.73 -34.92 -50.78
C LYS A 171 9.59 -33.64 -51.64
N ALA A 172 10.58 -33.21 -52.42
CA ALA A 172 11.75 -33.85 -53.07
C ALA A 172 12.87 -32.77 -53.26
N ALA A 173 14.16 -33.03 -53.05
CA ALA A 173 15.16 -33.68 -53.93
C ALA A 173 15.58 -32.91 -55.20
N LYS A 174 16.92 -32.86 -55.40
CA LYS A 174 17.75 -32.44 -56.55
C LYS A 174 18.00 -30.92 -56.70
N ALA A 175 19.20 -30.45 -57.02
CA ALA A 175 20.38 -31.09 -57.62
C ALA A 175 21.68 -30.70 -56.90
#